data_AF-A0A382WKK2-F1
#
_entry.id   AF-A0A382WKK2-F1
#
_cell.length_a   1.000
_cell.length_b   1.000
_cell.length_c   1.000
_cell.angle_alpha   90.00
_cell.angle_beta   90.00
_cell.angle_gamma   90.00
#
_symmetry.space_group_name_H-M   'P 1'
#
loop_
_entity.id
_entity.type
_entity.pdbx_description
1 polymer ?
#
loop_
_entity_poly.entity_id
_entity_poly.type
_entity_poly.pdbx_seq_one_letter_code
_entity_poly.pdbx_strand_id
1 'polypeptide(L)'
;IFGFSVKQTVITLPLMLLLYFFFGESPESKSIFWLKKEKWKIGSILAIGLILLFYKLLTDELFLIGPSSAGEDIGRLNYMLTQPTVIFYYYLKLLLFPINLNIDPDIPLVTEWWSWHFITALIGIFGLIYLSYRTKEKRLLLYLICWFFIVLSPSSSIITLSDLAAEHRIYLASYSFYAVIAYFVYKVPRLVFSDYLKKNRNIMLILGLSISVILSALTIKRNQIWVSEVSLWTDTLKKSPKKVRPIINLAYAHTSVGNFDLAVDYYEKSLFLNPNV
;
A
#
# COMPACT_ATOMS: atom_id res chain seq x y z
N ILE A 1 19.69 -8.99 11.62
CA ILE A 1 20.54 -7.77 11.58
C ILE A 1 20.88 -7.42 10.14
N PHE A 2 21.55 -8.28 9.36
CA PHE A 2 21.89 -8.00 7.95
C PHE A 2 20.69 -7.62 7.05
N GLY A 3 19.52 -8.25 7.20
CA GLY A 3 18.33 -7.90 6.40
C GLY A 3 17.78 -6.49 6.67
N PHE A 4 17.97 -5.94 7.87
CA PHE A 4 17.49 -4.58 8.21
C PHE A 4 18.23 -3.50 7.43
N SER A 5 19.51 -3.71 7.16
CA SER A 5 20.34 -2.78 6.39
C SER A 5 19.99 -2.77 4.89
N VAL A 6 19.17 -3.71 4.41
CA VAL A 6 18.84 -3.87 2.98
C VAL A 6 17.41 -3.40 2.68
N LYS A 7 16.42 -3.78 3.49
CA LYS A 7 15.03 -3.36 3.31
C LYS A 7 14.32 -3.12 4.63
N GLN A 8 13.66 -1.96 4.73
CA GLN A 8 12.85 -1.57 5.88
C GLN A 8 11.73 -2.57 6.17
N THR A 9 11.19 -3.24 5.15
CA THR A 9 10.14 -4.26 5.32
C THR A 9 10.55 -5.44 6.21
N VAL A 10 11.85 -5.70 6.41
CA VAL A 10 12.33 -6.78 7.28
C VAL A 10 11.97 -6.55 8.75
N ILE A 11 11.69 -5.30 9.16
CA ILE A 11 11.24 -4.98 10.52
C ILE A 11 9.92 -5.66 10.89
N THR A 12 9.12 -6.03 9.89
CA THR A 12 7.82 -6.68 10.12
C THR A 12 7.96 -8.16 10.44
N LEU A 13 9.10 -8.78 10.12
CA LEU A 13 9.29 -10.23 10.20
C LEU A 13 9.00 -10.84 11.59
N PRO A 14 9.47 -10.26 12.73
CA PRO A 14 9.11 -10.79 14.05
C PRO A 14 7.60 -10.79 14.30
N LEU A 15 6.92 -9.72 13.88
CA LEU A 15 5.47 -9.58 14.04
C LEU A 15 4.72 -10.55 13.10
N MET A 16 5.24 -10.76 11.89
CA MET A 16 4.71 -11.74 10.94
C MET A 16 4.86 -13.19 11.43
N LEU A 17 5.97 -13.53 12.08
CA LEU A 17 6.15 -14.84 12.71
C LEU A 17 5.17 -15.04 13.87
N LEU A 18 5.02 -14.05 14.75
CA LEU A 18 4.01 -14.08 15.81
C LEU A 18 2.61 -14.27 15.24
N LEU A 19 2.27 -13.51 14.20
CA LEU A 19 1.00 -13.62 13.50
C LEU A 19 0.78 -15.04 12.96
N TYR A 20 1.79 -15.63 12.33
CA TYR A 20 1.73 -17.01 11.84
C TYR A 20 1.49 -18.01 12.97
N PHE A 21 2.17 -17.88 14.12
CA PHE A 21 1.93 -18.75 15.27
C PHE A 21 0.52 -18.59 15.85
N PHE A 22 0.04 -17.35 16.01
CA PHE A 22 -1.28 -17.09 16.61
C PHE A 22 -2.44 -17.61 15.77
N PHE A 23 -2.32 -17.53 14.43
CA PHE A 23 -3.41 -17.88 13.52
C PHE A 23 -3.25 -19.25 12.86
N GLY A 24 -2.03 -19.77 12.76
CA GLY A 24 -1.69 -21.03 12.07
C GLY A 24 -1.64 -22.26 12.97
N GLU A 25 -1.29 -22.14 14.25
CA GLU A 25 -1.25 -23.30 15.14
C GLU A 25 -2.64 -23.72 15.66
N SER A 26 -2.82 -25.02 15.87
CA SER A 26 -4.02 -25.57 16.51
C SER A 26 -4.15 -25.02 17.94
N PRO A 27 -5.36 -24.67 18.40
CA PRO A 27 -5.58 -24.03 19.70
C PRO A 27 -5.16 -24.88 20.91
N GLU A 28 -4.83 -26.15 20.70
CA GLU A 28 -4.38 -27.16 21.66
C GLU A 28 -2.84 -27.25 21.79
N SER A 29 -2.08 -26.52 20.96
CA SER A 29 -0.62 -26.46 21.06
C SER A 29 -0.17 -25.87 22.40
N LYS A 30 0.87 -26.44 23.00
CA LYS A 30 1.51 -25.94 24.24
C LYS A 30 1.99 -24.49 24.09
N SER A 31 2.48 -24.11 22.92
CA SER A 31 2.95 -22.75 22.60
C SER A 31 1.80 -21.74 22.63
N ILE A 32 0.67 -22.06 21.99
CA ILE A 32 -0.55 -21.24 22.04
C ILE A 32 -1.11 -21.17 23.46
N PHE A 33 -1.08 -22.28 24.22
CA PHE A 33 -1.54 -22.29 25.60
C PHE A 33 -0.74 -21.30 26.47
N TRP A 34 0.59 -21.32 26.36
CA TRP A 34 1.45 -20.36 27.06
C TRP A 34 1.19 -18.92 26.62
N LEU A 35 1.09 -18.67 25.30
CA LEU A 35 0.76 -17.34 24.77
C LEU A 35 -0.62 -16.84 25.23
N LYS A 36 -1.62 -17.72 25.34
CA LYS A 36 -2.94 -17.38 25.88
C LYS A 36 -2.90 -17.07 27.37
N LYS A 37 -2.10 -17.81 28.13
CA LYS A 37 -1.88 -17.57 29.57
C LYS A 37 -1.24 -16.19 29.79
N GLU A 38 -0.25 -15.84 28.99
CA GLU A 38 0.51 -14.59 29.10
C GLU A 38 -0.03 -13.47 28.20
N LYS A 39 -1.21 -13.64 27.58
CA LYS A 39 -1.77 -12.71 26.58
C LYS A 39 -1.86 -11.27 27.07
N TRP A 40 -2.13 -11.08 28.36
CA TRP A 40 -2.24 -9.75 28.96
C TRP A 40 -0.88 -9.09 29.13
N LYS A 41 0.17 -9.84 29.47
CA LYS A 41 1.54 -9.31 29.55
C LYS A 41 2.10 -9.00 28.17
N ILE A 42 1.90 -9.90 27.22
CA ILE A 42 2.33 -9.68 25.83
C ILE A 42 1.55 -8.49 25.24
N GLY A 43 0.23 -8.46 25.46
CA GLY A 43 -0.64 -7.38 25.04
C GLY A 43 -0.26 -6.03 25.66
N SER A 44 0.08 -6.00 26.96
CA SER A 44 0.50 -4.75 27.63
C SER A 44 1.86 -4.27 27.14
N ILE A 45 2.84 -5.16 26.94
CA ILE A 45 4.14 -4.78 26.36
C ILE A 45 3.97 -4.22 24.94
N LEU A 46 3.17 -4.88 24.09
CA LEU A 46 2.87 -4.41 22.74
C LEU A 46 2.12 -3.07 22.77
N ALA A 47 1.14 -2.91 23.67
CA ALA A 47 0.39 -1.66 23.82
C ALA A 47 1.28 -0.52 24.28
N ILE A 48 2.15 -0.74 25.28
CA ILE A 48 3.13 0.25 25.74
C ILE A 48 4.08 0.61 24.60
N GLY A 49 4.62 -0.38 23.87
CA GLY A 49 5.49 -0.15 22.72
C GLY A 49 4.80 0.67 21.62
N LEU A 50 3.54 0.36 21.30
CA LEU A 50 2.74 1.12 20.34
C LEU A 50 2.44 2.53 20.84
N ILE A 51 2.08 2.71 22.11
CA ILE A 51 1.84 4.04 22.70
C ILE A 51 3.10 4.88 22.65
N LEU A 52 4.26 4.33 23.04
CA LEU A 52 5.54 5.03 22.97
C LEU A 52 5.92 5.37 21.52
N LEU A 53 5.68 4.44 20.59
CA LEU A 53 5.87 4.68 19.17
C LEU A 53 4.98 5.84 18.70
N PHE A 54 3.67 5.77 18.89
CA PHE A 54 2.73 6.82 18.48
C PHE A 54 3.01 8.17 19.17
N TYR A 55 3.35 8.16 20.45
CA TYR A 55 3.75 9.37 21.17
C TYR A 55 4.96 10.02 20.50
N LYS A 56 5.99 9.23 20.19
CA LYS A 56 7.19 9.74 19.50
C LYS A 56 6.88 10.15 18.05
N LEU A 57 6.04 9.39 17.35
CA LEU A 57 5.59 9.73 15.99
C LEU A 57 4.83 11.08 15.95
N LEU A 58 4.08 11.41 17.00
CA LEU A 58 3.26 12.63 17.05
C LEU A 58 4.00 13.84 17.66
N THR A 59 5.02 13.62 18.49
CA THR A 59 5.75 14.70 19.18
C THR A 59 7.06 15.09 18.53
N ASP A 60 7.72 14.16 17.82
CA ASP A 60 9.00 14.38 17.15
C ASP A 60 8.81 14.35 15.64
N GLU A 61 8.82 15.54 15.02
CA GLU A 61 8.66 15.66 13.57
C GLU A 61 9.82 15.00 12.83
N LEU A 62 11.06 15.08 13.35
CA LEU A 62 12.29 14.57 12.73
C LEU A 62 12.46 13.05 12.86
N PHE A 63 11.73 12.41 13.77
CA PHE A 63 11.85 10.98 14.00
C PHE A 63 11.43 10.16 12.77
N LEU A 64 12.29 9.29 12.23
CA LEU A 64 11.95 8.44 11.06
C LEU A 64 11.44 9.22 9.82
N ILE A 65 11.97 10.42 9.59
CA ILE A 65 11.86 11.10 8.30
C ILE A 65 12.81 10.40 7.30
N GLY A 66 12.30 10.03 6.13
CA GLY A 66 13.13 9.64 4.99
C GLY A 66 13.58 10.85 4.18
N PRO A 67 14.46 10.68 3.19
CA PRO A 67 15.00 11.79 2.41
C PRO A 67 13.85 12.65 1.82
N SER A 68 13.82 13.94 2.17
CA SER A 68 12.89 14.92 1.63
C SER A 68 13.51 15.65 0.45
N SER A 69 12.70 15.97 -0.55
CA SER A 69 13.07 16.90 -1.62
C SER A 69 12.82 18.32 -1.11
N ALA A 70 13.70 19.27 -1.44
CA ALA A 70 13.54 20.66 -1.07
C ALA A 70 12.14 21.18 -1.50
N GLY A 71 11.39 21.77 -0.58
CA GLY A 71 10.09 22.40 -0.85
C GLY A 71 8.84 21.50 -0.75
N GLU A 72 8.97 20.20 -0.44
CA GLU A 72 7.83 19.27 -0.24
C GLU A 72 7.75 18.73 1.21
N ASP A 73 7.91 19.60 2.21
CA ASP A 73 7.70 19.20 3.61
C ASP A 73 6.19 19.13 3.92
N ILE A 74 5.65 17.93 3.73
CA ILE A 74 4.24 17.61 3.93
C ILE A 74 3.80 17.75 5.41
N GLY A 75 4.75 17.71 6.33
CA GLY A 75 4.48 17.62 7.77
C GLY A 75 3.99 16.22 8.15
N ARG A 76 4.56 15.67 9.22
CA ARG A 76 4.30 14.27 9.61
C ARG A 76 2.84 13.99 9.95
N LEU A 77 2.19 14.95 10.62
CA LEU A 77 0.79 14.82 11.00
C LEU A 77 -0.11 14.65 9.77
N ASN A 78 0.04 15.54 8.78
CA ASN A 78 -0.71 15.48 7.53
C ASN A 78 -0.40 14.21 6.76
N TYR A 79 0.86 13.76 6.76
CA TYR A 79 1.23 12.48 6.17
C TYR A 79 0.43 11.33 6.82
N MET A 80 0.44 11.21 8.15
CA MET A 80 -0.28 10.17 8.89
C MET A 80 -1.80 10.24 8.68
N LEU A 81 -2.39 11.44 8.66
CA LEU A 81 -3.81 11.65 8.37
C LEU A 81 -4.18 11.23 6.94
N THR A 82 -3.26 11.37 6.00
CA THR A 82 -3.50 11.02 4.60
C THR A 82 -3.44 9.51 4.35
N GLN A 83 -2.73 8.74 5.19
CA GLN A 83 -2.48 7.31 4.94
C GLN A 83 -3.74 6.42 4.90
N PRO A 84 -4.74 6.55 5.79
CA PRO A 84 -5.98 5.77 5.66
C PRO A 84 -6.68 6.00 4.33
N THR A 85 -6.74 7.26 3.87
CA THR A 85 -7.29 7.66 2.57
C THR A 85 -6.50 7.01 1.43
N VAL A 86 -5.17 7.05 1.48
CA VAL A 86 -4.30 6.38 0.48
C VAL A 86 -4.56 4.88 0.45
N ILE A 87 -4.59 4.22 1.61
CA ILE A 87 -4.81 2.77 1.69
C ILE A 87 -6.18 2.41 1.08
N PHE A 88 -7.23 3.10 1.50
CA PHE A 88 -8.60 2.73 1.13
C PHE A 88 -8.97 3.16 -0.30
N TYR A 89 -8.71 4.42 -0.68
CA TYR A 89 -9.16 4.97 -1.96
C TYR A 89 -8.15 4.80 -3.10
N TYR A 90 -6.86 4.73 -2.80
CA TYR A 90 -5.83 4.59 -3.81
C TYR A 90 -5.37 3.13 -3.94
N TYR A 91 -4.83 2.53 -2.87
CA TYR A 91 -4.24 1.19 -2.95
C TYR A 91 -5.27 0.09 -3.18
N LEU A 92 -6.40 0.04 -2.45
CA LEU A 92 -7.43 -0.97 -2.70
C LEU A 92 -8.03 -0.84 -4.11
N LYS A 93 -8.20 0.39 -4.60
CA LYS A 93 -8.65 0.65 -5.97
C LYS A 93 -7.67 0.07 -6.98
N LEU A 94 -6.36 0.29 -6.81
CA LEU A 94 -5.33 -0.24 -7.70
C LEU A 94 -5.23 -1.77 -7.66
N LEU A 95 -5.43 -2.38 -6.49
CA LEU A 95 -5.42 -3.84 -6.34
C LEU A 95 -6.62 -4.51 -7.04
N LEU A 96 -7.77 -3.84 -7.09
CA LEU A 96 -8.94 -4.31 -7.84
C LEU A 96 -8.83 -3.99 -9.34
N PHE A 97 -8.34 -2.80 -9.66
CA PHE A 97 -8.29 -2.26 -11.01
C PHE A 97 -6.92 -1.60 -11.24
N PRO A 98 -5.90 -2.35 -11.70
CA PRO A 98 -4.55 -1.84 -11.93
C PRO A 98 -4.48 -1.01 -13.21
N ILE A 99 -5.29 0.04 -13.27
CA ILE A 99 -5.47 0.95 -14.40
C ILE A 99 -4.98 2.33 -13.98
N ASN A 100 -4.40 3.06 -14.93
CA ASN A 100 -3.89 4.41 -14.72
C ASN A 100 -2.74 4.48 -13.67
N LEU A 101 -1.90 3.43 -13.64
CA LEU A 101 -0.72 3.36 -12.80
C LEU A 101 0.20 4.57 -13.01
N ASN A 102 0.69 5.14 -11.93
CA ASN A 102 1.48 6.36 -11.89
C ASN A 102 2.66 6.18 -10.93
N ILE A 103 3.89 6.51 -11.39
CA ILE A 103 5.08 6.37 -10.54
C ILE A 103 5.10 7.40 -9.42
N ASP A 104 4.48 8.57 -9.66
CA ASP A 104 4.42 9.68 -8.74
C ASP A 104 3.02 10.30 -8.70
N PRO A 105 2.05 9.64 -8.03
CA PRO A 105 0.68 10.11 -7.98
C PRO A 105 0.53 11.40 -7.18
N ASP A 106 -0.27 12.33 -7.72
CA ASP A 106 -0.72 13.52 -7.02
C ASP A 106 -1.86 13.17 -6.06
N ILE A 107 -1.49 12.89 -4.80
CA ILE A 107 -2.44 12.55 -3.74
C ILE A 107 -2.82 13.83 -2.98
N PRO A 108 -4.11 14.14 -2.84
CA PRO A 108 -4.53 15.29 -2.05
C PRO A 108 -4.21 15.06 -0.57
N LEU A 109 -3.60 16.06 0.05
CA LEU A 109 -3.30 16.05 1.48
C LEU A 109 -4.57 16.12 2.33
N VAL A 110 -4.60 15.32 3.38
CA VAL A 110 -5.60 15.40 4.44
C VAL A 110 -4.97 16.17 5.61
N THR A 111 -5.46 17.38 5.85
CA THR A 111 -4.99 18.26 6.93
C THR A 111 -5.87 18.20 8.18
N GLU A 112 -7.09 17.68 8.06
CA GLU A 112 -8.10 17.71 9.11
C GLU A 112 -8.55 16.30 9.53
N TRP A 113 -8.66 16.09 10.83
CA TRP A 113 -9.19 14.86 11.44
C TRP A 113 -10.67 14.59 11.08
N TRP A 114 -11.41 15.66 10.74
CA TRP A 114 -12.83 15.60 10.38
C TRP A 114 -13.07 15.52 8.87
N SER A 115 -12.00 15.38 8.08
CA SER A 115 -12.12 15.24 6.63
C SER A 115 -12.99 14.05 6.28
N TRP A 116 -13.96 14.27 5.39
CA TRP A 116 -14.87 13.23 4.91
C TRP A 116 -14.11 12.01 4.37
N HIS A 117 -13.03 12.24 3.62
CA HIS A 117 -12.20 11.18 3.04
C HIS A 117 -11.50 10.34 4.11
N PHE A 118 -11.04 10.98 5.19
CA PHE A 118 -10.39 10.28 6.30
C PHE A 118 -11.37 9.41 7.07
N ILE A 119 -12.51 9.97 7.48
CA ILE A 119 -13.53 9.27 8.26
C ILE A 119 -14.08 8.07 7.49
N THR A 120 -14.43 8.26 6.22
CA THR A 120 -14.96 7.19 5.37
C THR A 120 -13.93 6.10 5.07
N ALA A 121 -12.66 6.45 4.89
CA ALA A 121 -11.58 5.47 4.76
C ALA A 121 -11.42 4.63 6.04
N LEU A 122 -11.47 5.25 7.22
CA LEU A 122 -11.44 4.53 8.49
C LEU A 122 -12.65 3.61 8.66
N ILE A 123 -13.87 4.11 8.39
CA ILE A 123 -15.09 3.30 8.44
C ILE A 123 -14.97 2.10 7.49
N GLY A 124 -14.44 2.31 6.28
CA GLY A 124 -14.20 1.24 5.32
C GLY A 124 -13.23 0.19 5.84
N ILE A 125 -12.07 0.61 6.36
CA ILE A 125 -11.05 -0.28 6.94
C ILE A 125 -11.60 -1.07 8.13
N PHE A 126 -12.21 -0.38 9.11
CA PHE A 126 -12.80 -1.02 10.28
C PHE A 126 -13.99 -1.91 9.92
N GLY A 127 -14.77 -1.51 8.91
CA GLY A 127 -15.85 -2.32 8.35
C GLY A 127 -15.34 -3.64 7.79
N LEU A 128 -14.25 -3.63 7.02
CA LEU A 128 -13.62 -4.86 6.50
C LEU A 128 -13.12 -5.78 7.61
N ILE A 129 -12.52 -5.21 8.66
CA ILE A 129 -12.07 -5.95 9.85
C ILE A 129 -13.27 -6.58 10.57
N TYR A 130 -14.32 -5.80 10.80
CA TYR A 130 -15.54 -6.24 11.48
C TYR A 130 -16.26 -7.35 10.71
N LEU A 131 -16.44 -7.19 9.39
CA LEU A 131 -17.03 -8.21 8.53
C LEU A 131 -16.23 -9.51 8.58
N SER A 132 -14.90 -9.41 8.51
CA SER A 132 -14.01 -10.56 8.61
C SER A 132 -14.15 -11.31 9.94
N TYR A 133 -14.27 -10.57 11.05
CA TYR A 133 -14.50 -11.13 12.38
C TYR A 133 -15.85 -11.85 12.51
N ARG A 134 -16.88 -11.40 11.80
CA ARG A 134 -18.22 -12.02 11.79
C ARG A 134 -18.30 -13.32 10.98
N THR A 135 -17.33 -13.60 10.11
CA THR A 135 -17.34 -14.83 9.32
C THR A 135 -16.97 -16.06 10.17
N LYS A 136 -17.39 -17.26 9.74
CA LYS A 136 -16.94 -18.53 10.34
C LYS A 136 -15.42 -18.71 10.28
N GLU A 137 -14.76 -17.98 9.38
CA GLU A 137 -13.36 -18.19 8.97
C GLU A 137 -12.51 -16.99 9.40
N LYS A 138 -12.97 -16.33 10.46
CA LYS A 138 -12.36 -15.14 11.06
C LYS A 138 -10.87 -15.28 11.29
N ARG A 139 -10.37 -16.48 11.62
CA ARG A 139 -8.93 -16.69 11.83
C ARG A 139 -8.14 -16.42 10.55
N LEU A 140 -8.53 -17.04 9.43
CA LEU A 140 -7.86 -16.85 8.15
C LEU A 140 -7.99 -15.41 7.65
N LEU A 141 -9.20 -14.84 7.69
CA LEU A 141 -9.42 -13.49 7.17
C LEU A 141 -8.71 -12.41 8.00
N LEU A 142 -8.73 -12.52 9.34
CA LEU A 142 -7.99 -11.59 10.19
C LEU A 142 -6.48 -11.76 10.03
N TYR A 143 -5.98 -12.99 9.87
CA TYR A 143 -4.57 -13.22 9.53
C TYR A 143 -4.16 -12.44 8.26
N LEU A 144 -4.93 -12.56 7.19
CA LEU A 144 -4.63 -11.90 5.91
C LEU A 144 -4.77 -10.37 6.00
N ILE A 145 -5.74 -9.86 6.77
CA ILE A 145 -5.87 -8.41 7.00
C ILE A 145 -4.72 -7.89 7.84
N CYS A 146 -4.35 -8.57 8.92
CA CYS A 146 -3.20 -8.18 9.74
C CYS A 146 -1.91 -8.24 8.92
N TRP A 147 -1.71 -9.27 8.09
CA TRP A 147 -0.59 -9.33 7.15
C TRP A 147 -0.51 -8.07 6.29
N PHE A 148 -1.64 -7.66 5.68
CA PHE A 148 -1.71 -6.49 4.81
C PHE A 148 -1.18 -5.24 5.52
N PHE A 149 -1.75 -4.92 6.68
CA PHE A 149 -1.38 -3.71 7.43
C PHE A 149 0.02 -3.78 8.04
N ILE A 150 0.43 -4.94 8.57
CA ILE A 150 1.76 -5.11 9.15
C ILE A 150 2.83 -4.88 8.10
N VAL A 151 2.71 -5.53 6.93
CA VAL A 151 3.68 -5.40 5.84
C VAL A 151 3.74 -3.99 5.27
N LEU A 152 2.58 -3.31 5.15
CA LEU A 152 2.50 -1.96 4.61
C LEU A 152 2.96 -0.87 5.60
N SER A 153 2.86 -1.14 6.91
CA SER A 153 3.10 -0.15 7.96
C SER A 153 4.46 0.57 7.90
N PRO A 154 5.62 -0.06 7.60
CA PRO A 154 6.90 0.65 7.63
C PRO A 154 6.98 1.70 6.53
N SER A 155 6.62 1.32 5.29
CA SER A 155 6.78 2.16 4.10
C SER A 155 5.68 3.19 3.90
N SER A 156 4.51 2.98 4.51
CA SER A 156 3.37 3.88 4.33
C SER A 156 2.97 4.59 5.61
N SER A 157 3.13 4.03 6.81
CA SER A 157 2.55 4.64 8.02
C SER A 157 3.55 5.10 9.08
N ILE A 158 4.74 4.48 9.15
CA ILE A 158 5.71 4.75 10.22
C ILE A 158 6.79 5.72 9.76
N ILE A 159 7.33 5.51 8.57
CA ILE A 159 8.38 6.34 7.98
C ILE A 159 7.71 7.42 7.14
N THR A 160 7.94 8.68 7.51
CA THR A 160 7.42 9.84 6.77
C THR A 160 8.30 10.03 5.54
N LEU A 161 7.72 9.87 4.36
CA LEU A 161 8.40 10.06 3.08
C LEU A 161 7.78 11.27 2.38
N SER A 162 8.57 11.93 1.53
CA SER A 162 8.07 13.03 0.69
C SER A 162 6.95 12.57 -0.27
N ASP A 163 6.90 11.28 -0.59
CA ASP A 163 5.82 10.67 -1.36
C ASP A 163 4.73 10.10 -0.47
N LEU A 164 3.54 10.67 -0.55
CA LEU A 164 2.32 10.22 0.14
C LEU A 164 1.92 8.80 -0.24
N ALA A 165 2.08 8.45 -1.52
CA ALA A 165 1.80 7.13 -2.04
C ALA A 165 2.85 6.73 -3.07
N ALA A 166 3.21 5.46 -3.07
CA ALA A 166 4.01 4.88 -4.14
C ALA A 166 3.52 3.46 -4.40
N GLU A 167 3.19 3.17 -5.66
CA GLU A 167 2.48 1.94 -6.04
C GLU A 167 3.29 0.67 -5.76
N HIS A 168 4.61 0.75 -5.79
CA HIS A 168 5.48 -0.40 -5.51
C HIS A 168 5.45 -0.82 -4.01
N ARG A 169 5.03 0.07 -3.10
CA ARG A 169 4.99 -0.21 -1.64
C ARG A 169 4.00 -1.31 -1.29
N ILE A 170 2.91 -1.43 -2.06
CA ILE A 170 1.89 -2.45 -1.83
C ILE A 170 2.23 -3.83 -2.39
N TYR A 171 3.35 -3.99 -3.11
CA TYR A 171 3.66 -5.26 -3.78
C TYR A 171 3.64 -6.46 -2.81
N LEU A 172 4.34 -6.37 -1.67
CA LEU A 172 4.38 -7.47 -0.70
C LEU A 172 3.07 -7.61 0.09
N ALA A 173 2.38 -6.50 0.35
CA ALA A 173 1.08 -6.50 1.02
C ALA A 173 -0.02 -7.10 0.13
N SER A 174 0.09 -6.95 -1.19
CA SER A 174 -0.89 -7.43 -2.16
C SER A 174 -1.12 -8.93 -2.11
N TYR A 175 -0.13 -9.71 -1.65
CA TYR A 175 -0.26 -11.15 -1.46
C TYR A 175 -1.49 -11.50 -0.63
N SER A 176 -1.68 -10.85 0.53
CA SER A 176 -2.80 -11.19 1.40
C SER A 176 -4.14 -10.76 0.81
N PHE A 177 -4.16 -9.65 0.07
CA PHE A 177 -5.34 -9.21 -0.67
C PHE A 177 -5.78 -10.24 -1.72
N TYR A 178 -4.86 -10.70 -2.57
CA TYR A 178 -5.18 -11.71 -3.58
C TYR A 178 -5.48 -13.08 -2.97
N ALA A 179 -4.89 -13.43 -1.84
CA ALA A 179 -5.25 -14.64 -1.09
C ALA A 179 -6.70 -14.58 -0.59
N VAL A 180 -7.17 -13.42 -0.11
CA VAL A 180 -8.57 -13.21 0.26
C VAL A 180 -9.49 -13.37 -0.95
N ILE A 181 -9.13 -12.78 -2.10
CA ILE A 181 -9.90 -12.93 -3.35
C ILE A 181 -9.97 -14.41 -3.76
N ALA A 182 -8.83 -15.11 -3.80
CA ALA A 182 -8.77 -16.52 -4.19
C ALA A 182 -9.66 -17.38 -3.28
N TYR A 183 -9.65 -17.12 -1.97
CA TYR A 183 -10.51 -17.78 -1.01
C TYR A 183 -12.00 -17.54 -1.29
N PHE A 184 -12.41 -16.30 -1.57
CA PHE A 184 -13.81 -16.01 -1.91
C PHE A 184 -14.23 -16.60 -3.27
N VAL A 185 -13.36 -16.56 -4.28
CA VAL A 185 -13.60 -17.19 -5.59
C VAL A 185 -13.81 -18.70 -5.43
N TYR A 186 -13.07 -19.35 -4.52
CA TYR A 186 -13.25 -20.76 -4.22
C TYR A 186 -14.54 -21.06 -3.43
N LYS A 187 -14.87 -20.22 -2.44
CA LYS A 187 -15.93 -20.51 -1.46
C LYS A 187 -17.32 -20.04 -1.88
N VAL A 188 -17.45 -18.84 -2.44
CA VAL A 188 -18.74 -18.24 -2.78
C VAL A 188 -19.57 -19.12 -3.74
N PRO A 189 -19.00 -19.66 -4.83
CA PRO A 189 -19.77 -20.50 -5.75
C PRO A 189 -20.34 -21.77 -5.10
N ARG A 190 -19.65 -22.33 -4.10
CA ARG A 190 -20.12 -23.53 -3.38
C ARG A 190 -21.23 -23.24 -2.38
N LEU A 191 -21.33 -21.99 -1.91
CA LEU A 191 -22.41 -21.56 -1.02
C LEU A 191 -23.68 -21.19 -1.79
N VAL A 192 -23.52 -20.66 -3.01
CA VAL A 192 -24.65 -20.19 -3.83
C VAL A 192 -25.19 -21.29 -4.75
N PHE A 193 -24.33 -22.17 -5.26
CA PHE A 193 -24.72 -23.23 -6.19
C PHE A 193 -24.45 -24.61 -5.58
N SER A 194 -25.51 -25.28 -5.10
CA SER A 194 -25.45 -26.64 -4.52
C SER A 194 -24.88 -27.66 -5.51
N ASP A 195 -25.24 -27.55 -6.80
CA ASP A 195 -24.76 -28.41 -7.88
C ASP A 195 -23.47 -27.87 -8.50
N TYR A 196 -22.42 -27.68 -7.70
CA TYR A 196 -21.06 -27.32 -8.15
C TYR A 196 -20.39 -28.48 -8.93
N LEU A 197 -21.14 -29.15 -9.80
CA LEU A 197 -20.69 -30.25 -10.65
C LEU A 197 -20.21 -29.68 -11.98
N LYS A 198 -18.89 -29.75 -12.23
CA LYS A 198 -18.12 -29.52 -13.47
C LYS A 198 -18.39 -28.26 -14.31
N LYS A 199 -19.63 -27.87 -14.63
CA LYS A 199 -20.01 -26.70 -15.44
C LYS A 199 -19.55 -25.38 -14.83
N ASN A 200 -19.74 -25.18 -13.53
CA ASN A 200 -19.28 -23.97 -12.83
C ASN A 200 -17.76 -23.86 -12.75
N ARG A 201 -17.03 -24.99 -12.77
CA ARG A 201 -15.57 -25.00 -12.81
C ARG A 201 -15.04 -24.46 -14.14
N ASN A 202 -15.62 -24.87 -15.27
CA ASN A 202 -15.19 -24.40 -16.58
C ASN A 202 -15.44 -22.90 -16.74
N ILE A 203 -16.57 -22.37 -16.24
CA ILE A 203 -16.86 -20.92 -16.24
C ILE A 203 -15.80 -20.16 -15.43
N MET A 204 -15.46 -20.64 -14.23
CA MET A 204 -14.43 -20.00 -13.39
C MET A 204 -13.03 -20.06 -14.03
N LEU A 205 -12.69 -21.15 -14.72
CA LEU A 205 -11.44 -21.27 -15.46
C LEU A 205 -11.40 -20.29 -16.64
N ILE A 206 -12.48 -20.19 -17.41
CA ILE A 206 -12.58 -19.23 -18.52
C ILE A 206 -12.46 -17.79 -17.99
N LEU A 207 -13.17 -17.46 -16.91
CA LEU A 207 -13.09 -16.15 -16.29
C LEU A 207 -11.67 -15.83 -15.81
N GLY A 208 -11.03 -16.78 -15.11
CA GLY A 208 -9.65 -16.63 -14.63
C GLY A 208 -8.65 -16.45 -15.78
N LEU A 209 -8.80 -17.22 -16.86
CA LEU A 209 -7.96 -17.09 -18.05
C LEU A 209 -8.17 -15.74 -18.74
N SER A 210 -9.42 -15.29 -18.90
CA SER A 210 -9.74 -13.98 -19.46
C SER A 210 -9.13 -12.85 -18.64
N ILE A 211 -9.24 -12.89 -17.31
CA ILE A 211 -8.60 -11.92 -16.41
C ILE A 211 -7.08 -11.96 -16.57
N SER A 212 -6.48 -13.15 -16.63
CA SER A 212 -5.02 -13.30 -16.82
C SER A 212 -4.54 -12.70 -18.15
N VAL A 213 -5.28 -12.91 -19.25
CA VAL A 213 -4.97 -12.31 -20.56
C VAL A 213 -5.09 -10.78 -20.50
N ILE A 214 -6.15 -10.24 -19.90
CA ILE A 214 -6.34 -8.79 -19.75
C ILE A 214 -5.21 -8.18 -18.92
N LEU A 215 -4.87 -8.76 -17.77
CA LEU A 215 -3.78 -8.27 -16.92
C LEU A 215 -2.43 -8.36 -17.62
N SER A 216 -2.17 -9.43 -18.37
CA SER A 216 -0.94 -9.57 -19.17
C SER A 216 -0.83 -8.47 -20.24
N ALA A 217 -1.92 -8.17 -20.94
CA ALA A 217 -1.97 -7.08 -21.91
C ALA A 217 -1.72 -5.71 -21.27
N LEU A 218 -2.30 -5.46 -20.08
CA LEU A 218 -2.04 -4.23 -19.31
C LEU A 218 -0.57 -4.14 -18.87
N THR A 219 0.04 -5.24 -18.45
CA THR A 219 1.47 -5.29 -18.10
C THR A 219 2.35 -4.99 -19.30
N ILE A 220 2.08 -5.59 -20.46
CA ILE A 220 2.85 -5.31 -21.69
C ILE A 220 2.75 -3.82 -22.07
N LYS A 221 1.53 -3.25 -22.03
CA LYS A 221 1.32 -1.82 -22.27
C LYS A 221 2.07 -0.95 -21.25
N ARG A 222 2.08 -1.34 -19.97
CA ARG A 222 2.82 -0.60 -18.94
C ARG A 222 4.32 -0.66 -19.18
N ASN A 223 4.85 -1.82 -19.57
CA ASN A 223 6.29 -1.97 -19.87
C ASN A 223 6.77 -1.02 -20.97
N GLN A 224 5.93 -0.74 -21.99
CA GLN A 224 6.27 0.25 -23.02
C GLN A 224 6.52 1.65 -22.44
N ILE A 225 5.80 2.04 -21.40
CA ILE A 225 5.99 3.33 -20.73
C ILE A 225 7.35 3.39 -20.02
N TRP A 226 7.79 2.27 -19.45
CA TRP A 226 9.05 2.15 -18.71
C TRP A 226 10.30 1.99 -19.59
N VAL A 227 10.15 1.99 -20.93
CA VAL A 227 11.28 1.83 -21.86
C VAL A 227 12.29 2.97 -21.77
N SER A 228 11.85 4.20 -21.47
CA SER A 228 12.74 5.36 -21.33
C SER A 228 12.26 6.30 -20.24
N GLU A 229 13.19 7.05 -19.65
CA GLU A 229 12.86 8.06 -18.64
C GLU A 229 11.93 9.16 -19.20
N VAL A 230 12.16 9.59 -20.45
CA VAL A 230 11.29 10.58 -21.10
C VAL A 230 9.86 10.06 -21.19
N SER A 231 9.64 8.83 -21.65
CA SER A 231 8.31 8.22 -21.73
C SER A 231 7.66 8.08 -20.34
N LEU A 232 8.42 7.63 -19.35
CA LEU A 232 7.96 7.43 -17.97
C LEU A 232 7.51 8.76 -17.33
N TRP A 233 8.35 9.80 -17.40
CA TRP A 233 8.04 11.10 -16.80
C TRP A 233 7.01 11.88 -17.61
N THR A 234 6.93 11.68 -18.92
CA THR A 234 5.84 12.24 -19.75
C THR A 234 4.48 11.64 -19.33
N ASP A 235 4.41 10.32 -19.15
CA ASP A 235 3.19 9.64 -18.67
C ASP A 235 2.80 10.10 -17.25
N THR A 236 3.80 10.26 -16.38
CA THR A 236 3.63 10.74 -15.02
C THR A 236 3.12 12.18 -14.99
N LEU A 237 3.71 13.08 -15.77
CA LEU A 237 3.28 14.48 -15.87
C LEU A 237 1.85 14.61 -16.41
N LYS A 238 1.45 13.75 -17.35
CA LYS A 238 0.06 13.71 -17.84
C LYS A 238 -0.94 13.34 -16.74
N LYS A 239 -0.55 12.48 -15.81
CA LYS A 239 -1.41 11.99 -14.72
C LYS A 239 -1.34 12.84 -13.44
N SER A 240 -0.21 13.51 -13.22
CA SER A 240 0.06 14.40 -12.09
C SER A 240 0.51 15.79 -12.59
N PRO A 241 -0.33 16.53 -13.33
CA PRO A 241 0.10 17.75 -14.05
C PRO A 241 0.46 18.93 -13.13
N LYS A 242 0.02 18.87 -11.86
CA LYS A 242 0.25 19.93 -10.86
C LYS A 242 1.48 19.67 -9.99
N LYS A 243 2.08 18.49 -10.06
CA LYS A 243 3.24 18.15 -9.24
C LYS A 243 4.52 18.62 -9.94
N VAL A 244 5.38 19.30 -9.19
CA VAL A 244 6.62 19.88 -9.75
C VAL A 244 7.65 18.79 -10.05
N ARG A 245 7.73 17.76 -9.19
CA ARG A 245 8.72 16.68 -9.32
C ARG A 245 8.68 15.95 -10.68
N PRO A 246 7.51 15.55 -11.25
CA PRO A 246 7.45 15.02 -12.61
C PRO A 246 7.97 15.97 -13.68
N ILE A 247 7.80 17.29 -13.53
CA ILE A 247 8.27 18.29 -14.50
C ILE A 247 9.81 18.31 -14.49
N ILE A 248 10.42 18.38 -13.31
CA ILE A 248 11.88 18.41 -13.16
C ILE A 248 12.52 17.13 -13.65
N ASN A 249 11.95 15.97 -13.31
CA ASN A 249 12.47 14.70 -13.77
C ASN A 249 12.31 14.53 -15.28
N LEU A 250 11.25 15.10 -15.87
CA LEU A 250 11.10 15.13 -17.33
C LEU A 250 12.16 16.04 -17.98
N ALA A 251 12.44 17.21 -17.40
CA ALA A 251 13.51 18.10 -17.86
C ALA A 251 14.88 17.41 -17.82
N TYR A 252 15.18 16.72 -16.71
CA TYR A 252 16.38 15.91 -16.56
C TYR A 252 16.46 14.79 -17.61
N ALA A 253 15.36 14.05 -17.81
CA ALA A 253 15.31 12.99 -18.81
C ALA A 253 15.56 13.51 -20.23
N HIS A 254 15.02 14.69 -20.59
CA HIS A 254 15.29 15.35 -21.87
C HIS A 254 16.76 15.80 -22.00
N THR A 255 17.36 16.28 -20.91
CA THR A 255 18.79 16.63 -20.86
C THR A 255 19.67 15.41 -21.14
N SER A 256 19.39 14.27 -20.50
CA SER A 256 20.16 13.03 -20.66
C SER A 256 20.12 12.44 -22.07
N VAL A 257 19.08 12.75 -22.87
CA VAL A 257 18.98 12.33 -24.28
C VAL A 257 19.40 13.41 -25.28
N GLY A 258 19.90 14.57 -24.82
CA GLY A 258 20.41 15.66 -25.66
C GLY A 258 19.36 16.61 -26.21
N ASN A 259 18.11 16.54 -25.74
CA ASN A 259 17.02 17.44 -26.16
C ASN A 259 17.00 18.71 -25.29
N PHE A 260 18.04 19.54 -25.43
CA PHE A 260 18.27 20.67 -24.53
C PHE A 260 17.17 21.74 -24.58
N ASP A 261 16.60 22.04 -25.76
CA ASP A 261 15.54 23.05 -25.89
C ASP A 261 14.31 22.68 -25.02
N LEU A 262 13.82 21.44 -25.16
CA LEU A 262 12.71 20.94 -24.34
C LEU A 262 13.07 20.85 -22.85
N ALA A 263 14.33 20.53 -22.53
CA ALA A 263 14.77 20.48 -21.14
C ALA A 263 14.69 21.87 -20.49
N VAL A 264 15.17 22.92 -21.18
CA VAL A 264 15.08 24.30 -20.70
C VAL A 264 13.64 24.71 -20.49
N ASP A 265 12.74 24.46 -21.45
CA ASP A 265 11.31 24.76 -21.32
C ASP A 265 10.70 24.13 -20.06
N TYR A 266 11.01 22.86 -19.78
CA TYR A 266 10.50 22.16 -18.60
C TYR A 266 11.15 22.67 -17.29
N TYR A 267 12.44 23.02 -17.30
CA TYR A 267 13.07 23.64 -16.13
C TYR A 267 12.46 25.01 -15.82
N GLU A 268 12.28 25.87 -16.82
CA GLU A 268 11.60 27.17 -16.65
C GLU A 268 10.17 27.00 -16.13
N LYS A 269 9.43 26.01 -16.68
CA LYS A 269 8.09 25.67 -16.17
C LYS A 269 8.11 25.23 -14.71
N SER A 270 9.14 24.47 -14.29
CA SER A 270 9.27 24.04 -12.90
C SER A 270 9.53 25.20 -11.95
N LEU A 271 10.40 26.15 -12.34
CA LEU A 271 10.69 27.37 -11.59
C LEU A 271 9.47 28.30 -11.49
N PHE A 272 8.68 28.39 -12.56
CA PHE A 272 7.42 29.14 -12.52
C PHE A 272 6.41 28.54 -11.54
N LEU A 273 6.30 27.20 -11.50
CA LEU A 273 5.35 26.51 -10.63
C LEU A 273 5.78 26.51 -9.16
N ASN A 274 7.08 26.40 -8.91
CA ASN A 274 7.66 26.54 -7.57
C ASN A 274 9.06 27.17 -7.66
N PRO A 275 9.21 28.47 -7.31
CA PRO A 275 10.48 29.18 -7.41
C PRO A 275 11.58 28.69 -6.45
N ASN A 276 11.25 27.84 -5.49
CA ASN A 276 12.16 27.38 -4.42
C ASN A 276 12.72 25.97 -4.67
N VAL A 277 12.61 25.44 -5.88
CA VAL A 277 13.11 24.10 -6.23
C VAL A 277 14.54 24.13 -6.74
#